data_AF-A0A0C3QD02-F1
#
_entry.id   AF-A0A0C3QD02-F1
#
_cell.length_a   1.000
_cell.length_b   1.000
_cell.length_c   1.000
_cell.angle_alpha   90.00
_cell.angle_beta   90.00
_cell.angle_gamma   90.00
#
_symmetry.space_group_name_H-M   'P 1'
#
loop_
_entity.id
_entity.type
_entity.pdbx_description
1 polymer ?
#
loop_
_entity_poly.entity_id
_entity_poly.type
_entity_poly.pdbx_seq_one_letter_code
_entity_poly.pdbx_strand_id
1 'polypeptide(L)'
;MSSSAESIEGPDIIFEGANGNECEAFVVAVRDLAFAKGMDEDHHWMLRFATTRLRGKALRWHAGLESSIKEDWNLFVQALFDQYPSAEGPGDAGITTSICPQYQPIHDYPSLIPGVRSKFY
;
A
#
# COMPACT_ATOMS: atom_id res chain seq x y z
N MET A 1 11.52 30.57 36.56
CA MET A 1 11.73 30.78 35.12
C MET A 1 11.06 29.63 34.41
N SER A 2 10.03 29.95 33.63
CA SER A 2 9.35 29.01 32.73
C SER A 2 10.35 28.41 31.74
N SER A 3 10.39 27.09 31.66
CA SER A 3 10.63 26.42 30.38
C SER A 3 9.48 25.46 30.22
N SER A 4 8.45 25.96 29.52
CA SER A 4 7.48 25.13 28.84
C SER A 4 8.30 24.16 28.01
N ALA A 5 8.43 22.92 28.47
CA ALA A 5 8.80 21.84 27.58
C ALA A 5 7.62 21.78 26.63
N GLU A 6 7.75 22.54 25.54
CA GLU A 6 6.95 22.42 24.35
C GLU A 6 6.97 20.94 24.05
N SER A 7 5.88 20.28 24.45
CA SER A 7 5.50 18.98 23.94
C SER A 7 5.74 19.12 22.45
N ILE A 8 6.67 18.33 21.93
CA ILE A 8 6.86 18.24 20.49
C ILE A 8 5.59 17.55 20.00
N GLU A 9 4.52 18.34 19.91
CA GLU A 9 3.28 18.02 19.25
C GLU A 9 3.68 17.99 17.79
N GLY A 10 4.33 16.89 17.41
CA GLY A 10 4.46 16.55 16.01
C GLY A 10 3.06 16.65 15.42
N PRO A 11 2.94 17.13 14.17
CA PRO A 11 1.65 17.26 13.50
C PRO A 11 0.81 16.01 13.75
N ASP A 12 -0.49 16.19 13.99
CA ASP A 12 -1.44 15.09 14.20
C ASP A 12 -1.64 14.33 12.89
N ILE A 13 -0.58 13.66 12.46
CA ILE A 13 -0.51 12.81 11.30
C ILE A 13 -1.13 11.51 11.77
N ILE A 14 -2.40 11.29 11.44
CA ILE A 14 -3.09 10.03 11.66
C ILE A 14 -3.47 9.47 10.31
N PHE A 15 -3.25 8.16 10.14
CA PHE A 15 -3.67 7.43 8.95
C PHE A 15 -4.63 6.31 9.35
N GLU A 16 -5.89 6.47 8.95
CA GLU A 16 -6.96 5.50 9.19
C GLU A 16 -7.09 4.52 8.01
N GLY A 17 -6.60 4.94 6.84
CA GLY A 17 -6.70 4.20 5.59
C GLY A 17 -8.11 4.27 5.02
N ALA A 18 -8.66 5.48 4.88
CA ALA A 18 -9.97 5.68 4.27
C ALA A 18 -9.90 5.78 2.74
N ASN A 19 -8.88 6.44 2.19
CA ASN A 19 -8.76 6.71 0.74
C ASN A 19 -7.31 6.95 0.26
N GLY A 20 -7.03 6.77 -1.04
CA GLY A 20 -5.68 6.94 -1.59
C GLY A 20 -5.10 8.34 -1.45
N ASN A 21 -5.91 9.40 -1.56
CA ASN A 21 -5.46 10.77 -1.29
C ASN A 21 -4.99 10.95 0.18
N GLU A 22 -5.62 10.27 1.14
CA GLU A 22 -5.16 10.28 2.54
C GLU A 22 -3.82 9.57 2.67
N CYS A 23 -3.62 8.49 1.91
CA CYS A 23 -2.37 7.74 1.87
C CYS A 23 -1.22 8.59 1.34
N GLU A 24 -1.42 9.31 0.23
CA GLU A 24 -0.42 10.22 -0.32
C GLU A 24 -0.08 11.35 0.67
N ALA A 25 -1.10 11.99 1.24
CA ALA A 25 -0.92 13.05 2.23
C ALA A 25 -0.15 12.56 3.46
N PHE A 26 -0.44 11.33 3.92
CA PHE A 26 0.27 10.71 5.03
C PHE A 26 1.76 10.50 4.74
N VAL A 27 2.09 9.93 3.58
CA VAL A 27 3.50 9.68 3.18
C VAL A 27 4.27 11.00 3.06
N VAL A 28 3.65 12.04 2.48
CA VAL A 28 4.26 13.38 2.37
C VAL A 28 4.49 13.97 3.77
N ALA A 29 3.50 13.92 4.66
CA ALA A 29 3.63 14.49 6.00
C ALA A 29 4.73 13.81 6.83
N VAL A 30 4.91 12.48 6.70
CA VAL A 30 6.01 11.76 7.35
C VAL A 30 7.37 12.20 6.80
N ARG A 31 7.49 12.38 5.48
CA ARG A 31 8.72 12.85 4.82
C ARG A 31 9.06 14.28 5.22
N ASP A 32 8.08 15.18 5.22
CA ASP A 32 8.28 16.57 5.65
C ASP A 32 8.72 16.66 7.11
N LEU A 33 8.15 15.83 7.98
CA LEU A 33 8.56 15.78 9.37
C LEU A 33 9.98 15.21 9.54
N ALA A 34 10.32 14.18 8.77
CA ALA A 34 11.66 13.61 8.77
C ALA A 34 12.70 14.65 8.31
N PHE A 35 12.41 15.36 7.21
CA PHE A 35 13.24 16.44 6.70
C PHE A 35 13.39 17.59 7.70
N ALA A 36 12.30 18.04 8.32
CA ALA A 36 12.33 19.08 9.35
C ALA A 36 13.17 18.69 10.58
N LYS A 37 13.31 17.39 10.84
CA LYS A 37 14.14 16.84 11.92
C LYS A 37 15.55 16.45 11.48
N GLY A 38 15.88 16.51 10.19
CA GLY A 38 17.13 16.01 9.64
C GLY A 38 17.29 14.48 9.75
N MET A 39 16.17 13.76 9.75
CA MET A 39 16.08 12.30 9.86
C MET A 39 15.54 11.67 8.55
N ASP A 40 15.61 12.40 7.43
CA ASP A 40 15.09 11.95 6.13
C ASP A 40 15.89 10.79 5.52
N GLU A 41 17.14 10.60 5.93
CA GLU A 41 17.96 9.45 5.56
C GLU A 41 17.70 8.22 6.45
N ASP A 42 17.06 8.41 7.61
CA ASP A 42 16.79 7.35 8.59
C ASP A 42 15.47 6.63 8.32
N HIS A 43 15.48 5.70 7.37
CA HIS A 43 14.33 4.88 6.99
C HIS A 43 13.66 4.17 8.19
N HIS A 44 14.46 3.66 9.14
CA HIS A 44 13.93 3.01 10.34
C HIS A 44 13.18 4.00 11.25
N TRP A 45 13.65 5.24 11.34
CA TRP A 45 12.98 6.28 12.12
C TRP A 45 11.64 6.63 11.47
N MET A 46 11.63 6.86 10.15
CA MET A 46 10.43 7.18 9.40
C MET A 46 9.37 6.08 9.54
N LEU A 47 9.79 4.81 9.43
CA LEU A 47 8.88 3.67 9.53
C LEU A 47 8.35 3.50 10.96
N ARG A 48 9.21 3.63 11.98
CA ARG A 48 8.75 3.65 13.39
C ARG A 48 7.75 4.77 13.64
N PHE A 49 8.03 5.97 13.12
CA PHE A 49 7.10 7.07 13.26
C PHE A 49 5.76 6.77 12.56
N ALA A 50 5.79 6.37 11.29
CA ALA A 50 4.59 6.06 10.52
C ALA A 50 3.73 4.98 11.18
N THR A 51 4.33 3.89 11.66
CA THR A 51 3.62 2.78 12.31
C THR A 51 2.92 3.21 13.61
N THR A 52 3.46 4.16 14.36
CA THR A 52 2.79 4.72 15.55
C THR A 52 1.54 5.55 15.22
N ARG A 53 1.43 6.01 13.98
CA ARG A 53 0.35 6.86 13.47
C ARG A 53 -0.77 6.09 12.76
N LEU A 54 -0.58 4.81 12.50
CA LEU A 54 -1.59 3.95 11.90
C LEU A 54 -2.75 3.71 12.88
N ARG A 55 -3.98 3.87 12.40
CA ARG A 55 -5.22 3.63 13.15
C ARG A 55 -6.21 2.82 12.31
N GLY A 56 -7.24 2.31 12.97
CA GLY A 56 -8.38 1.68 12.30
C GLY A 56 -7.97 0.53 11.35
N LYS A 57 -8.35 0.69 10.07
CA LYS A 57 -8.12 -0.33 9.03
C LYS A 57 -6.65 -0.45 8.65
N ALA A 58 -5.94 0.68 8.57
CA ALA A 58 -4.52 0.70 8.25
C ALA A 58 -3.66 -0.08 9.26
N LEU A 59 -3.99 0.01 10.55
CA LEU A 59 -3.29 -0.74 11.59
C LEU A 59 -3.49 -2.26 11.45
N ARG A 60 -4.71 -2.70 11.11
CA ARG A 60 -5.02 -4.13 10.89
C ARG A 60 -4.29 -4.66 9.65
N TRP A 61 -4.25 -3.87 8.59
CA TRP A 61 -3.51 -4.21 7.37
C TRP A 61 -2.02 -4.35 7.65
N HIS A 62 -1.40 -3.38 8.33
CA HIS A 62 0.02 -3.41 8.66
C HIS A 62 0.41 -4.61 9.53
N ALA A 63 -0.49 -5.11 10.38
CA ALA A 63 -0.25 -6.33 11.16
C ALA A 63 -0.13 -7.60 10.30
N GLY A 64 -0.74 -7.61 9.10
CA GLY A 64 -0.69 -8.73 8.15
C GLY A 64 0.47 -8.69 7.16
N LEU A 65 1.28 -7.62 7.14
CA LEU A 65 2.42 -7.49 6.24
C LEU A 65 3.60 -8.38 6.67
N GLU A 66 4.40 -8.79 5.68
CA GLU A 66 5.66 -9.50 5.89
C GLU A 66 6.67 -8.62 6.65
N SER A 67 7.52 -9.24 7.48
CA SER A 67 8.56 -8.54 8.23
C SER A 67 9.48 -7.72 7.31
N SER A 68 9.87 -8.26 6.16
CA SER A 68 10.70 -7.58 5.17
C SER A 68 10.11 -6.23 4.74
N ILE A 69 8.79 -6.19 4.52
CA ILE A 69 8.07 -4.96 4.13
C ILE A 69 7.99 -3.97 5.30
N LYS A 70 7.92 -4.48 6.54
CA LYS A 70 7.85 -3.68 7.76
C LYS A 70 9.20 -3.18 8.24
N GLU A 71 10.30 -3.61 7.63
CA GLU A 71 11.65 -3.15 7.96
C GLU A 71 12.14 -2.08 6.97
N ASP A 72 11.60 -2.07 5.75
CA ASP A 72 11.96 -1.13 4.69
C ASP A 72 10.88 -0.07 4.44
N TRP A 73 11.25 1.20 4.62
CA TRP A 73 10.37 2.34 4.34
C TRP A 73 9.85 2.36 2.90
N ASN A 74 10.70 2.06 1.93
CA ASN A 74 10.32 2.09 0.52
C ASN A 74 9.31 0.97 0.18
N LEU A 75 9.51 -0.22 0.74
CA LEU A 75 8.55 -1.33 0.56
C LEU A 75 7.23 -1.04 1.28
N PHE A 76 7.29 -0.45 2.47
CA PHE A 76 6.10 -0.02 3.21
C PHE A 76 5.27 1.01 2.41
N VAL A 77 5.92 2.01 1.81
CA VAL A 77 5.24 3.02 0.96
C VAL A 77 4.65 2.39 -0.31
N GLN A 78 5.36 1.46 -0.97
CA GLN A 78 4.81 0.73 -2.11
C GLN A 78 3.57 -0.08 -1.73
N ALA A 79 3.65 -0.82 -0.63
CA ALA A 79 2.52 -1.61 -0.13
C ALA A 79 1.33 -0.73 0.24
N LEU A 80 1.58 0.46 0.78
CA LEU A 80 0.55 1.47 1.07
C LEU A 80 -0.20 1.91 -0.20
N PHE A 81 0.52 2.23 -1.27
CA PHE A 81 -0.10 2.65 -2.54
C PHE A 81 -0.82 1.50 -3.27
N ASP A 82 -0.32 0.27 -3.17
CA ASP A 82 -1.01 -0.92 -3.68
C ASP A 82 -2.34 -1.17 -2.94
N GLN A 83 -2.32 -1.00 -1.61
CA GLN A 83 -3.51 -1.19 -0.77
C GLN A 83 -4.52 -0.03 -0.87
N TYR A 84 -4.04 1.20 -1.06
CA TYR A 84 -4.84 2.42 -1.08
C TYR A 84 -4.56 3.25 -2.36
N PRO A 85 -5.04 2.79 -3.53
CA PRO A 85 -4.85 3.52 -4.77
C PRO A 85 -5.62 4.85 -4.77
N SER A 86 -5.03 5.88 -5.39
CA SER A 86 -5.65 7.21 -5.53
C SER A 86 -6.87 7.14 -6.44
N ALA A 87 -7.97 7.73 -5.97
CA ALA A 87 -9.25 7.74 -6.68
C ALA A 87 -9.29 8.88 -7.70
N GLU A 88 -8.34 8.93 -8.63
CA GLU A 88 -8.52 9.73 -9.85
C GLU A 88 -9.44 8.92 -10.79
N GLY A 89 -10.75 9.22 -10.75
CA GLY A 89 -11.79 8.45 -11.47
C GLY A 89 -11.92 8.77 -12.98
N PRO A 90 -13.06 8.45 -13.62
CA PRO A 90 -13.68 7.14 -13.80
C PRO A 90 -13.80 6.75 -15.31
N GLY A 91 -13.76 5.45 -15.61
CA GLY A 91 -14.11 4.86 -16.92
C GLY A 91 -13.09 3.78 -17.32
N ASP A 92 -13.19 2.56 -16.84
CA ASP A 92 -14.20 1.62 -17.33
C ASP A 92 -14.60 0.63 -16.23
N ALA A 93 -15.91 0.49 -16.04
CA ALA A 93 -16.47 -0.55 -15.20
C ALA A 93 -16.34 -1.90 -15.91
N GLY A 94 -15.29 -2.62 -15.57
CA GLY A 94 -15.15 -4.05 -15.85
C GLY A 94 -13.79 -4.46 -15.33
N ILE A 95 -13.64 -5.01 -14.13
CA ILE A 95 -14.41 -6.09 -13.54
C ILE A 95 -13.96 -6.20 -12.09
N THR A 96 -14.91 -6.48 -11.20
CA THR A 96 -14.74 -7.38 -10.06
C THR A 96 -13.52 -8.30 -10.21
N THR A 97 -12.70 -8.40 -9.17
CA THR A 97 -11.87 -9.57 -8.74
C THR A 97 -10.57 -9.00 -8.16
N SER A 98 -10.39 -8.85 -6.84
CA SER A 98 -10.25 -9.97 -5.90
C SER A 98 -9.50 -11.16 -6.49
N ILE A 99 -8.32 -10.96 -7.09
CA ILE A 99 -7.31 -12.00 -7.23
C ILE A 99 -5.99 -11.32 -7.58
N CYS A 100 -4.90 -11.63 -6.88
CA CYS A 100 -3.57 -11.50 -7.46
C CYS A 100 -3.34 -12.78 -8.28
N PRO A 101 -3.31 -12.75 -9.62
CA PRO A 101 -2.79 -13.87 -10.37
C PRO A 101 -1.28 -13.64 -10.53
N GLN A 102 -0.53 -14.53 -9.90
CA GLN A 102 0.84 -14.84 -10.28
C GLN A 102 0.96 -14.93 -11.81
N TYR A 103 1.95 -14.21 -12.33
CA TYR A 103 2.61 -14.33 -13.63
C TYR A 103 2.23 -15.56 -14.49
N GLN A 104 1.70 -15.33 -15.70
CA GLN A 104 1.76 -16.31 -16.79
C GLN A 104 2.09 -15.63 -18.12
N PRO A 105 3.20 -15.98 -18.80
CA PRO A 105 3.36 -15.76 -20.21
C PRO A 105 2.92 -17.01 -21.01
N ILE A 106 1.84 -16.84 -21.79
CA ILE A 106 1.59 -17.38 -23.13
C ILE A 106 2.22 -18.75 -23.47
N HIS A 107 1.48 -19.83 -23.17
CA HIS A 107 1.66 -21.11 -23.85
C HIS A 107 0.91 -21.10 -25.20
N ASP A 108 1.72 -21.13 -26.25
CA ASP A 108 1.48 -21.63 -27.61
C ASP A 108 0.29 -22.61 -27.74
N TYR A 109 -0.67 -22.27 -28.60
CA TYR A 109 -1.68 -23.23 -29.09
C TYR A 109 -1.67 -23.24 -30.62
N PRO A 110 -1.16 -24.32 -31.25
CA PRO A 110 -1.47 -24.65 -32.62
C PRO A 110 -2.62 -25.67 -32.68
N SER A 111 -3.72 -25.21 -33.26
CA SER A 111 -4.66 -25.91 -34.16
C SER A 111 -4.54 -27.44 -34.32
N LEU A 112 -5.57 -28.21 -33.95
CA LEU A 112 -6.04 -29.42 -34.67
C LEU A 112 -7.19 -30.12 -33.91
N ILE A 113 -8.41 -30.07 -34.44
CA ILE A 113 -9.45 -31.07 -34.13
C ILE A 113 -9.92 -31.71 -35.44
N PRO A 114 -9.45 -32.91 -35.82
CA PRO A 114 -10.16 -33.74 -36.77
C PRO A 114 -11.24 -34.54 -36.03
N GLY A 115 -12.44 -34.54 -36.57
CA GLY A 115 -13.61 -35.12 -35.92
C GLY A 115 -13.63 -36.64 -35.88
N VAL A 116 -14.54 -37.18 -35.07
CA VAL A 116 -15.16 -38.49 -35.33
C VAL A 116 -16.61 -38.43 -34.85
N ARG A 117 -17.52 -38.67 -35.80
CA ARG A 117 -18.93 -39.05 -35.58
C ARG A 117 -18.99 -40.37 -34.80
N SER A 118 -19.90 -40.50 -33.85
CA SER A 118 -20.86 -41.62 -33.87
C SER A 118 -21.97 -41.43 -32.86
N LYS A 119 -23.20 -41.32 -33.36
CA LYS A 119 -24.41 -41.68 -32.61
C LYS A 119 -24.59 -43.20 -32.74
N PHE A 120 -25.12 -43.85 -31.71
CA PHE A 120 -26.37 -44.65 -31.73
C PHE A 120 -26.41 -45.59 -30.50
N TYR A 121 -27.44 -45.40 -29.68
CA TYR A 121 -28.12 -46.47 -28.93
C TYR A 121 -29.13 -47.13 -29.86
#